data_AF-A0A5S9R2K1-F1
#
_entry.id   AF-A0A5S9R2K1-F1
#
_cell.length_a   1.000
_cell.length_b   1.000
_cell.length_c   1.000
_cell.angle_alpha   90.00
_cell.angle_beta   90.00
_cell.angle_gamma   90.00
#
_symmetry.space_group_name_H-M   'P 1'
#
loop_
_entity.id
_entity.type
_entity.pdbx_description
1 polymer ?
#
loop_
_entity_poly.entity_id
_entity_poly.type
_entity_poly.pdbx_seq_one_letter_code
_entity_poly.pdbx_strand_id
1 'polypeptide(L)'
;MDEITEPEPRFRPTPEIPAWRPPAPLTVVLTEPDAAELAGYLSRDTGWWYFQDRQSINGVRLDMKAEQAWEEDPNTGTVWVGLYLPGYYLACELDRKTAREVAAALTGESTVAVPMSFTCEPWDEDWLAEPVRVYIEAERNGDSRNPARLSFGRGGDG
;
A
#
# COMPACT_ATOMS: atom_id res chain seq x y z
N MET A 1 -1.29 -13.90 48.24
CA MET A 1 -1.04 -12.67 47.46
C MET A 1 -0.61 -13.18 46.11
N ASP A 2 -1.58 -13.29 45.21
CA ASP A 2 -1.38 -13.76 43.85
C ASP A 2 -0.84 -12.59 43.03
N GLU A 3 0.39 -12.72 42.59
CA GLU A 3 1.07 -11.76 41.72
C GLU A 3 0.44 -11.86 40.33
N ILE A 4 -0.34 -10.84 39.96
CA ILE A 4 -0.98 -10.74 38.66
C ILE A 4 0.13 -10.46 37.64
N THR A 5 0.59 -11.50 36.95
CA THR A 5 1.49 -11.33 35.80
C THR A 5 0.73 -10.58 34.72
N GLU A 6 1.14 -9.34 34.44
CA GLU A 6 0.64 -8.56 33.30
C GLU A 6 0.85 -9.36 32.01
N PRO A 7 -0.16 -9.51 31.15
CA PRO A 7 0.03 -10.21 29.88
C PRO A 7 0.99 -9.37 29.02
N GLU A 8 2.11 -9.97 28.62
CA GLU A 8 3.06 -9.38 27.68
C GLU A 8 2.31 -8.78 26.48
N PRO A 9 2.70 -7.59 25.99
CA PRO A 9 2.10 -7.04 24.79
C PRO A 9 2.28 -8.08 23.68
N ARG A 10 1.17 -8.54 23.12
CA ARG A 10 1.14 -9.41 21.94
C ARG A 10 1.63 -8.63 20.73
N PHE A 11 2.91 -8.25 20.73
CA PHE A 11 3.62 -7.93 19.51
C PHE A 11 3.60 -9.22 18.71
N ARG A 12 2.70 -9.26 17.73
CA ARG A 12 2.83 -10.24 16.66
C ARG A 12 4.26 -10.07 16.11
N PRO A 13 5.00 -11.15 15.87
CA PRO A 13 6.28 -11.02 15.19
C PRO A 13 6.03 -10.22 13.93
N THR A 14 6.72 -9.08 13.80
CA THR A 14 6.66 -8.26 12.60
C THR A 14 6.94 -9.20 11.44
N PRO A 15 6.01 -9.41 10.49
CA PRO A 15 6.31 -10.22 9.33
C PRO A 15 7.61 -9.65 8.75
N GLU A 16 8.63 -10.51 8.60
CA GLU A 16 9.90 -10.11 8.01
C GLU A 16 9.55 -9.52 6.64
N ILE A 17 9.70 -8.20 6.49
CA ILE A 17 9.52 -7.56 5.20
C ILE A 17 10.51 -8.29 4.27
N PRO A 18 10.07 -8.74 3.07
CA PRO A 18 10.98 -9.31 2.08
C PRO A 18 12.22 -8.43 1.97
N ALA A 19 13.38 -9.02 1.62
CA ALA A 19 14.62 -8.28 1.35
C ALA A 19 14.48 -7.36 0.12
N TRP A 20 13.61 -6.36 0.23
CA TRP A 20 13.25 -5.39 -0.77
C TRP A 20 14.16 -4.18 -0.61
N ARG A 21 14.59 -3.64 -1.74
CA ARG A 21 15.32 -2.38 -1.81
C ARG A 21 14.88 -1.62 -3.07
N PRO A 22 14.82 -0.30 -3.02
CA PRO A 22 14.57 0.50 -4.20
C PRO A 22 15.72 0.34 -5.23
N PRO A 23 15.45 0.53 -6.54
CA PRO A 23 14.19 0.98 -7.15
C PRO A 23 13.25 -0.18 -7.52
N ALA A 24 13.42 -1.39 -6.95
CA ALA A 24 12.58 -2.53 -7.29
C ALA A 24 11.09 -2.24 -7.03
N PRO A 25 10.15 -2.69 -7.89
CA PRO A 25 8.73 -2.53 -7.63
C PRO A 25 8.30 -3.16 -6.30
N LEU A 26 7.30 -2.57 -5.65
CA LEU A 26 6.76 -3.01 -4.38
C LEU A 26 5.26 -3.32 -4.52
N THR A 27 4.79 -4.41 -3.95
CA THR A 27 3.36 -4.69 -3.81
C THR A 27 2.98 -4.64 -2.34
N VAL A 28 1.99 -3.82 -1.98
CA VAL A 28 1.43 -3.72 -0.63
C VAL A 28 0.15 -4.55 -0.60
N VAL A 29 0.09 -5.57 0.26
CA VAL A 29 -1.06 -6.47 0.33
C VAL A 29 -1.89 -6.16 1.57
N LEU A 30 -3.11 -5.66 1.38
CA LEU A 30 -4.04 -5.33 2.46
C LEU A 30 -4.95 -6.52 2.77
N THR A 31 -5.46 -6.59 4.00
CA THR A 31 -6.53 -7.55 4.31
C THR A 31 -7.78 -7.23 3.50
N GLU A 32 -8.65 -8.21 3.27
CA GLU A 32 -9.90 -7.98 2.53
C GLU A 32 -10.76 -6.83 3.14
N PRO A 33 -10.95 -6.72 4.47
CA PRO A 33 -11.66 -5.59 5.07
C PRO A 33 -10.97 -4.23 4.85
N ASP A 34 -9.64 -4.17 5.00
CA ASP A 34 -8.88 -2.93 4.82
C ASP A 34 -8.90 -2.47 3.36
N ALA A 35 -8.82 -3.42 2.42
CA ALA A 35 -8.93 -3.13 0.99
C ALA A 35 -10.32 -2.60 0.62
N ALA A 36 -11.38 -3.19 1.17
CA ALA A 36 -12.75 -2.72 0.94
C ALA A 36 -12.98 -1.32 1.53
N GLU A 37 -12.47 -1.06 2.74
CA GLU A 37 -12.54 0.26 3.37
C GLU A 37 -11.78 1.31 2.52
N LEU A 38 -10.55 1.00 2.12
CA LEU A 38 -9.73 1.89 1.30
C LEU A 38 -10.40 2.19 -0.05
N ALA A 39 -10.91 1.17 -0.74
CA ALA A 39 -11.64 1.36 -1.99
C ALA A 39 -12.87 2.26 -1.81
N GLY A 40 -13.58 2.09 -0.68
CA GLY A 40 -14.69 2.94 -0.29
C GLY A 40 -14.29 4.41 -0.13
N TYR A 41 -13.10 4.71 0.43
CA TYR A 41 -12.59 6.08 0.55
C TYR A 41 -12.15 6.67 -0.80
N LEU A 42 -11.37 5.92 -1.58
CA LEU A 42 -10.85 6.36 -2.87
C LEU A 42 -11.95 6.61 -3.91
N SER A 43 -13.11 5.96 -3.75
CA SER A 43 -14.27 6.16 -4.63
C SER A 43 -15.18 7.32 -4.22
N ARG A 44 -14.94 7.98 -3.08
CA ARG A 44 -15.82 9.07 -2.63
C ARG A 44 -15.68 10.30 -3.53
N ASP A 45 -16.82 10.88 -3.89
CA ASP A 45 -16.88 12.11 -4.68
C ASP A 45 -16.51 13.35 -3.88
N THR A 46 -16.72 13.36 -2.57
CA THR A 46 -16.34 14.46 -1.69
C THR A 46 -16.10 13.97 -0.26
N GLY A 47 -15.60 14.88 0.58
CA GLY A 47 -15.48 14.68 2.02
C GLY A 47 -14.07 14.35 2.48
N TRP A 48 -13.79 14.78 3.72
CA TRP A 48 -12.54 14.56 4.40
C TRP A 48 -12.44 13.12 4.94
N TRP A 49 -11.30 12.47 4.73
CA TRP A 49 -11.06 11.12 5.26
C TRP A 49 -9.56 10.85 5.48
N TYR A 50 -9.31 9.90 6.38
CA TYR A 50 -8.01 9.38 6.72
C TYR A 50 -8.06 7.86 6.69
N PHE A 51 -7.00 7.24 6.18
CA PHE A 51 -6.75 5.81 6.26
C PHE A 51 -5.33 5.65 6.83
N GLN A 52 -5.22 5.62 8.16
CA GLN A 52 -3.97 5.75 8.89
C GLN A 52 -3.72 4.56 9.82
N ASP A 53 -2.46 4.37 10.19
CA ASP A 53 -2.00 3.32 11.10
C ASP A 53 -2.36 1.91 10.62
N ARG A 54 -2.44 1.73 9.30
CA ARG A 54 -2.77 0.45 8.68
C ARG A 54 -1.49 -0.32 8.38
N GLN A 55 -1.45 -1.58 8.79
CA GLN A 55 -0.33 -2.48 8.50
C GLN A 55 -0.76 -3.52 7.47
N SER A 56 -0.04 -3.56 6.35
CA SER A 56 -0.24 -4.57 5.32
C SER A 56 0.19 -5.95 5.81
N ILE A 57 -0.28 -7.00 5.15
CA ILE A 57 0.06 -8.41 5.43
C ILE A 57 1.56 -8.64 5.30
N ASN A 58 2.20 -7.98 4.32
CA ASN A 58 3.65 -8.05 4.10
C ASN A 58 4.46 -7.03 4.90
N GLY A 59 3.87 -6.44 5.95
CA GLY A 59 4.58 -5.66 6.97
C GLY A 59 4.81 -4.20 6.67
N VAL A 60 4.28 -3.66 5.57
CA VAL A 60 4.39 -2.24 5.20
C VAL A 60 3.33 -1.45 5.96
N ARG A 61 3.72 -0.38 6.67
CA ARG A 61 2.75 0.57 7.22
C ARG A 61 2.34 1.56 6.14
N LEU A 62 1.04 1.76 5.99
CA LEU A 62 0.41 2.61 5.00
C LEU A 62 -0.43 3.69 5.68
N ASP A 63 -0.18 4.94 5.32
CA ASP A 63 -1.00 6.08 5.69
C ASP A 63 -1.48 6.80 4.42
N MET A 64 -2.76 7.13 4.36
CA MET A 64 -3.37 7.93 3.29
C MET A 64 -4.33 8.98 3.85
N LYS A 65 -4.41 10.12 3.18
CA LYS A 65 -5.39 11.16 3.49
C LYS A 65 -5.82 11.89 2.23
N ALA A 66 -7.11 12.22 2.16
CA ALA A 66 -7.58 13.18 1.17
C ALA A 66 -7.04 14.58 1.48
N GLU A 67 -6.50 15.25 0.47
CA GLU A 67 -6.11 16.66 0.56
C GLU A 67 -7.32 17.58 0.34
N GLN A 68 -7.19 18.86 0.71
CA GLN A 68 -8.29 19.83 0.69
C GLN A 68 -9.05 19.86 -0.65
N ALA A 69 -8.36 19.83 -1.78
CA ALA A 69 -8.99 19.86 -3.10
C ALA A 69 -9.90 18.63 -3.38
N TRP A 70 -9.67 17.50 -2.70
CA TRP A 70 -10.54 16.32 -2.79
C TRP A 70 -11.93 16.59 -2.22
N GLU A 71 -12.02 17.43 -1.20
CA GLU A 71 -13.27 17.82 -0.54
C GLU A 71 -14.11 18.74 -1.43
N GLU A 72 -13.44 19.67 -2.11
CA GLU A 72 -14.08 20.81 -2.77
C GLU A 72 -14.66 20.50 -4.16
N ASP A 73 -14.05 19.59 -4.92
CA ASP A 73 -14.47 19.30 -6.30
C ASP A 73 -14.36 17.80 -6.63
N PRO A 74 -15.45 17.13 -7.06
CA PRO A 74 -15.46 15.69 -7.38
C PRO A 74 -14.63 15.28 -8.60
N ASN A 75 -14.04 16.23 -9.33
CA ASN A 75 -13.20 15.98 -10.50
C ASN A 75 -11.73 16.32 -10.27
N THR A 76 -11.41 17.05 -9.21
CA THR A 76 -10.03 17.45 -8.88
C THR A 76 -9.67 16.99 -7.46
N GLY A 77 -8.40 17.19 -7.08
CA GLY A 77 -7.87 16.77 -5.78
C GLY A 77 -6.94 15.57 -5.83
N THR A 78 -6.13 15.48 -4.78
CA THR A 78 -5.13 14.45 -4.59
C THR A 78 -5.32 13.78 -3.24
N VAL A 79 -4.81 12.56 -3.14
CA VAL A 79 -4.63 11.82 -1.91
C VAL A 79 -3.14 11.79 -1.63
N TRP A 80 -2.72 12.26 -0.47
CA TRP A 80 -1.37 12.03 -0.01
C TRP A 80 -1.23 10.59 0.46
N VAL A 81 -0.15 9.93 0.07
CA VAL A 81 0.15 8.54 0.44
C VAL A 81 1.57 8.46 1.01
N GLY A 82 1.69 7.85 2.19
CA GLY A 82 2.96 7.53 2.84
C GLY A 82 3.10 6.04 3.12
N LEU A 83 4.25 5.47 2.78
CA LEU A 83 4.63 4.09 3.07
C LEU A 83 5.86 4.08 3.96
N TYR A 84 5.79 3.32 5.05
CA TYR A 84 6.90 3.17 5.99
C TYR A 84 7.38 1.73 5.96
N LEU A 85 8.65 1.57 5.56
CA LEU A 85 9.36 0.32 5.53
C LEU A 85 10.61 0.45 6.44
N PRO A 86 11.18 -0.66 6.92
CA PRO A 86 12.47 -0.63 7.58
C PRO A 86 13.52 0.04 6.70
N GLY A 87 14.02 1.19 7.13
CA GLY A 87 15.06 1.95 6.45
C GLY A 87 14.61 2.79 5.25
N TYR A 88 13.30 2.85 4.94
CA TYR A 88 12.79 3.66 3.83
C TYR A 88 11.46 4.32 4.15
N TYR A 89 11.30 5.56 3.69
CA TYR A 89 10.04 6.28 3.70
C TYR A 89 9.71 6.77 2.29
N LEU A 90 8.63 6.20 1.73
CA LEU A 90 8.17 6.52 0.38
C LEU A 90 6.90 7.38 0.46
N ALA A 91 6.85 8.44 -0.33
CA ALA A 91 5.65 9.26 -0.45
C ALA A 91 5.25 9.51 -1.91
N CYS A 92 3.96 9.73 -2.13
CA CYS A 92 3.44 10.24 -3.40
C CYS A 92 2.14 11.02 -3.20
N GLU A 93 1.76 11.77 -4.23
CA GLU A 93 0.39 12.27 -4.39
C GLU A 93 -0.32 11.49 -5.48
N LEU A 94 -1.49 10.96 -5.12
CA LEU A 94 -2.34 10.16 -5.98
C LEU A 94 -3.49 11.04 -6.48
N ASP A 95 -3.54 11.28 -7.79
CA ASP A 95 -4.65 12.01 -8.39
C ASP A 95 -5.95 11.20 -8.35
N ARG A 96 -7.08 11.89 -8.46
CA ARG A 96 -8.41 11.30 -8.34
C ARG A 96 -8.75 10.25 -9.39
N LYS A 97 -8.24 10.39 -10.61
CA LYS A 97 -8.47 9.39 -11.65
C LYS A 97 -7.77 8.09 -11.26
N THR A 98 -6.49 8.18 -10.91
CA THR A 98 -5.71 7.02 -10.48
C THR A 98 -6.26 6.41 -9.19
N ALA A 99 -6.73 7.22 -8.24
CA ALA A 99 -7.40 6.75 -7.02
C ALA A 99 -8.63 5.88 -7.32
N ARG A 100 -9.49 6.30 -8.25
CA ARG A 100 -10.66 5.51 -8.68
C ARG A 100 -10.26 4.21 -9.40
N GLU A 101 -9.20 4.24 -10.21
CA GLU A 101 -8.67 3.03 -10.85
C GLU A 101 -8.13 2.04 -9.81
N VAL A 102 -7.42 2.52 -8.78
CA VAL A 102 -6.97 1.70 -7.64
C VAL A 102 -8.16 1.11 -6.89
N ALA A 103 -9.20 1.91 -6.62
CA ALA A 103 -10.41 1.44 -5.95
C ALA A 103 -11.09 0.30 -6.73
N ALA A 104 -11.23 0.45 -8.05
CA ALA A 104 -11.79 -0.59 -8.92
C ALA A 104 -10.93 -1.86 -8.94
N ALA A 105 -9.61 -1.74 -8.85
CA ALA A 105 -8.71 -2.89 -8.74
C ALA A 105 -8.87 -3.62 -7.40
N LEU A 106 -9.03 -2.88 -6.29
CA LEU A 106 -9.21 -3.43 -4.95
C LEU A 106 -10.55 -4.15 -4.78
N THR A 107 -11.63 -3.66 -5.40
CA THR A 107 -12.95 -4.32 -5.37
C THR A 107 -13.09 -5.45 -6.38
N GLY A 108 -12.10 -5.62 -7.27
CA GLY A 108 -12.13 -6.62 -8.34
C GLY A 108 -12.99 -6.22 -9.54
N GLU A 109 -13.50 -4.99 -9.60
CA GLU A 109 -14.16 -4.42 -10.78
C GLU A 109 -13.20 -4.29 -11.98
N SER A 110 -11.90 -4.12 -11.69
CA SER A 110 -10.82 -4.14 -12.65
C SER A 110 -9.81 -5.23 -12.30
N THR A 111 -9.35 -5.98 -13.31
CA THR A 111 -8.23 -6.92 -13.16
C THR A 111 -6.87 -6.28 -13.42
N VAL A 112 -6.84 -4.99 -13.74
CA VAL A 112 -5.62 -4.26 -14.08
C VAL A 112 -4.99 -3.72 -12.80
N ALA A 113 -3.75 -4.12 -12.52
CA ALA A 113 -2.96 -3.55 -11.44
C ALA A 113 -2.52 -2.12 -11.80
N VAL A 114 -2.79 -1.16 -10.91
CA VAL A 114 -2.51 0.26 -11.13
C VAL A 114 -1.23 0.66 -10.37
N PRO A 115 -0.14 0.97 -11.08
CA PRO A 115 1.11 1.39 -10.43
C PRO A 115 1.05 2.86 -10.01
N MET A 116 1.38 3.11 -8.75
CA MET A 116 1.65 4.45 -8.23
C MET A 116 3.15 4.70 -8.22
N SER A 117 3.59 5.92 -8.54
CA SER A 117 5.00 6.29 -8.54
C SER A 117 5.35 7.02 -7.24
N PHE A 118 6.25 6.43 -6.46
CA PHE A 118 6.70 6.96 -5.19
C PHE A 118 8.14 7.46 -5.26
N THR A 119 8.44 8.49 -4.49
CA THR A 119 9.81 8.98 -4.27
C THR A 119 10.22 8.76 -2.81
N CYS A 120 11.49 8.46 -2.57
CA CYS A 120 12.07 8.55 -1.22
C CYS A 120 12.14 10.02 -0.80
N GLU A 121 11.68 10.29 0.41
CA GLU A 121 11.75 11.61 1.00
C GLU A 121 13.17 11.88 1.55
N PRO A 122 13.60 13.15 1.64
CA PRO A 122 15.01 13.55 1.77
C PRO A 122 15.69 13.17 3.10
N TRP A 123 14.95 12.56 4.03
CA TRP A 123 15.45 12.08 5.32
C TRP A 123 15.99 10.65 5.24
N ASP A 124 15.76 9.95 4.13
CA ASP A 124 16.38 8.65 3.86
C ASP A 124 17.86 8.83 3.51
N GLU A 125 18.71 7.98 4.07
CA GLU A 125 20.18 8.05 3.89
C GLU A 125 20.63 7.83 2.43
N ASP A 126 19.74 7.32 1.57
CA ASP A 126 19.97 7.09 0.15
C ASP A 126 18.92 7.81 -0.72
N TRP A 127 19.30 8.91 -1.35
CA TRP A 127 18.48 9.59 -2.36
C TRP A 127 18.23 8.66 -3.57
N LEU A 128 16.96 8.43 -3.92
CA LEU A 128 16.59 7.69 -5.12
C LEU A 128 16.59 8.57 -6.37
N ALA A 129 17.39 8.18 -7.36
CA ALA A 129 17.37 8.80 -8.68
C ALA A 129 16.11 8.44 -9.50
N GLU A 130 15.45 7.32 -9.18
CA GLU A 130 14.29 6.80 -9.91
C GLU A 130 13.09 6.53 -8.97
N PRO A 131 11.86 6.89 -9.38
CA PRO A 131 10.66 6.56 -8.60
C PRO A 131 10.43 5.06 -8.48
N VAL A 132 9.97 4.63 -7.30
CA VAL A 132 9.53 3.25 -7.04
C VAL A 132 8.11 3.07 -7.54
N ARG A 133 7.85 2.01 -8.31
CA ARG A 133 6.48 1.62 -8.69
C ARG A 133 5.87 0.77 -7.57
N VAL A 134 4.76 1.25 -7.01
CA VAL A 134 4.04 0.56 -5.94
C VAL A 134 2.65 0.15 -6.41
N TYR A 135 2.25 -1.08 -6.11
CA TYR A 135 0.92 -1.63 -6.33
C TYR A 135 0.24 -1.89 -4.98
N ILE A 136 -1.07 -1.70 -4.90
CA ILE A 136 -1.86 -2.13 -3.73
C ILE A 136 -2.81 -3.23 -4.18
N GLU A 137 -2.80 -4.34 -3.45
CA GLU A 137 -3.64 -5.50 -3.72
C GLU A 137 -4.43 -5.89 -2.47
N ALA A 138 -5.64 -6.41 -2.68
CA ALA A 138 -6.43 -7.05 -1.63
C ALA A 138 -5.97 -8.50 -1.43
N GLU A 139 -5.99 -8.96 -0.18
CA GLU A 139 -5.82 -10.37 0.16
C GLU A 139 -6.86 -11.20 -0.61
N ARG A 140 -6.41 -12.11 -1.45
CA ARG A 140 -7.28 -13.08 -2.12
C ARG A 140 -7.27 -14.37 -1.32
N ASN A 141 -8.43 -14.75 -0.77
CA ASN A 141 -8.65 -16.06 -0.18
C ASN A 141 -8.36 -17.15 -1.23
N GLY A 142 -7.16 -17.72 -1.17
CA GLY A 142 -6.62 -18.67 -2.15
C GLY A 142 -5.13 -18.51 -2.46
N ASP A 143 -4.52 -17.38 -2.14
CA ASP A 143 -3.11 -17.08 -2.49
C ASP A 143 -2.14 -17.09 -1.30
N SER A 144 -2.48 -17.80 -0.22
CA SER A 144 -1.58 -18.03 0.92
C SER A 144 -0.36 -18.93 0.57
N ARG A 145 -0.05 -19.13 -0.71
CA ARG A 145 1.05 -19.97 -1.21
C ARG A 145 1.67 -19.45 -2.51
N ASN A 146 2.09 -18.18 -2.60
CA ASN A 146 3.23 -17.90 -3.50
C ASN A 146 3.99 -16.59 -3.25
N PRO A 147 5.14 -16.60 -2.54
CA PRO A 147 6.09 -15.49 -2.56
C PRO A 147 6.89 -15.38 -3.88
N ALA A 148 6.61 -16.19 -4.90
CA ALA A 148 7.47 -16.34 -6.09
C ALA A 148 6.81 -16.02 -7.44
N ARG A 149 5.79 -15.15 -7.52
CA ARG A 149 5.42 -14.53 -8.81
C ARG A 149 6.28 -13.30 -9.13
N LEU A 150 7.58 -13.45 -8.88
CA LEU A 150 8.62 -12.72 -9.58
C LEU A 150 8.89 -13.42 -10.91
N SER A 151 8.72 -12.68 -11.99
CA SER A 151 9.07 -13.00 -13.35
C SER A 151 10.36 -13.80 -13.51
N PHE A 152 10.31 -14.94 -14.20
CA PHE A 152 11.40 -15.38 -15.06
C PHE A 152 10.84 -15.92 -16.38
N GLY A 153 11.48 -15.48 -17.46
CA GLY A 153 10.98 -15.53 -18.82
C GLY A 153 10.76 -16.92 -19.40
N ARG A 154 9.83 -16.93 -20.35
CA ARG A 154 9.61 -17.98 -21.34
C ARG A 154 10.87 -18.11 -22.22
N GLY A 155 11.82 -18.97 -21.84
CA GLY A 155 12.65 -19.72 -22.80
C GLY A 155 11.90 -21.01 -23.10
N GLY A 156 11.53 -21.33 -24.34
CA GLY A 156 12.39 -21.44 -25.51
C GLY A 156 12.29 -22.91 -25.89
N ASP A 157 11.31 -23.23 -26.74
CA ASP A 157 11.00 -24.59 -27.18
C ASP A 157 12.20 -25.19 -27.94
N GLY A 158 12.53 -26.44 -27.60
CA GLY A 158 13.46 -27.32 -28.32
C GLY A 158 12.82 -28.68 -28.51
#